data_AF-A0A956ZX38-F1
#
_entry.id   AF-A0A956ZX38-F1
#
_cell.length_a   1.000
_cell.length_b   1.000
_cell.length_c   1.000
_cell.angle_alpha   90.00
_cell.angle_beta   90.00
_cell.angle_gamma   90.00
#
_symmetry.space_group_name_H-M   'P 1'
#
loop_
_entity.id
_entity.type
_entity.pdbx_description
1 polymer ?
#
loop_
_entity_poly.entity_id
_entity_poly.type
_entity_poly.pdbx_seq_one_letter_code
_entity_poly.pdbx_strand_id
1 'polypeptide(L)' 'MRKSQVTHGFIVRLEETDQGRLITVQDLKTGERLEFESWEELARCLHLKTFGIPENLKTQ' A
#
# COMPACT_ATOMS: atom_id res chain seq x y z
N MET A 1 -18.36 -10.35 -19.82
CA MET A 1 -17.19 -9.98 -18.99
C MET A 1 -17.53 -8.71 -18.21
N ARG A 2 -17.63 -8.75 -16.87
CA ARG A 2 -17.80 -7.53 -16.06
C ARG A 2 -16.46 -6.79 -16.05
N LYS A 3 -16.41 -5.60 -16.65
CA LYS A 3 -15.28 -4.69 -16.46
C LYS A 3 -15.33 -4.19 -15.02
N SER A 4 -14.35 -4.60 -14.19
CA SER A 4 -14.17 -3.99 -12.88
C SER A 4 -13.75 -2.55 -13.13
N GLN A 5 -14.62 -1.59 -12.82
CA GLN A 5 -14.24 -0.17 -12.83
C GLN A 5 -13.44 0.09 -11.56
N VAL A 6 -12.15 0.39 -11.72
CA VAL A 6 -11.33 0.91 -10.63
C VAL A 6 -11.79 2.34 -10.37
N THR A 7 -12.56 2.55 -9.31
CA THR A 7 -13.11 3.86 -8.93
C THR A 7 -12.16 4.69 -8.06
N HIS A 8 -11.18 4.06 -7.41
CA HIS A 8 -10.09 4.69 -6.68
C HIS A 8 -8.81 3.88 -6.88
N GLY A 9 -7.69 4.58 -7.08
CA GLY A 9 -6.37 3.98 -7.28
C GLY A 9 -5.36 4.60 -6.33
N PHE A 10 -4.40 3.79 -5.91
CA PHE A 10 -3.32 4.21 -5.03
C PHE A 10 -1.98 3.80 -5.66
N ILE A 11 -0.96 4.64 -5.49
CA ILE A 11 0.43 4.24 -5.70
C ILE A 11 0.97 3.83 -4.34
N VAL A 12 1.56 2.64 -4.27
CA VAL A 12 2.33 2.19 -3.11
C VAL A 12 3.80 2.20 -3.49
N ARG A 13 4.62 2.93 -2.72
CA ARG A 13 6.07 2.94 -2.83
C ARG A 13 6.68 2.32 -1.58
N LEU A 14 7.69 1.48 -1.80
CA LEU A 14 8.51 0.86 -0.75
C LEU A 14 9.92 1.41 -0.88
N GLU A 15 10.45 1.99 0.20
CA GLU A 15 11.82 2.48 0.28
C GLU A 15 12.53 1.81 1.45
N GLU A 16 13.73 1.30 1.21
CA GLU A 16 14.64 0.89 2.28
C GLU A 16 15.40 2.12 2.78
N THR A 17 15.41 2.31 4.09
CA THR A 17 16.04 3.42 4.80
C THR A 17 17.00 2.87 5.85
N ASP A 18 17.86 3.73 6.39
CA ASP A 18 18.78 3.38 7.47
C ASP A 18 18.04 2.91 8.75
N GLN A 19 16.74 3.21 8.87
CA GLN A 19 15.89 2.85 10.02
C GLN A 19 14.99 1.64 9.76
N GLY A 20 15.05 1.04 8.58
CA GLY A 20 14.16 -0.05 8.16
C GLY A 20 13.41 0.28 6.88
N ARG A 21 12.17 -0.15 6.74
CA ARG A 21 11.37 0.07 5.53
C ARG A 21 10.33 1.17 5.74
N LEU A 22 10.18 2.02 4.74
CA LEU A 22 9.13 3.02 4.66
C LEU A 22 8.17 2.67 3.52
N ILE A 23 6.89 2.60 3.85
CA ILE A 23 5.82 2.36 2.88
C ILE A 23 5.02 3.64 2.71
N THR A 24 5.09 4.24 1.52
CA THR A 24 4.28 5.42 1.19
C THR A 24 3.09 5.01 0.33
N VAL A 25 1.89 5.42 0.74
CA VAL A 25 0.66 5.28 -0.04
C VAL A 25 0.21 6.66 -0.49
N GLN A 26 0.08 6.84 -1.80
CA GLN A 26 -0.47 8.05 -2.39
C GLN A 26 -1.82 7.77 -3.06
N ASP A 27 -2.86 8.48 -2.64
CA ASP A 27 -4.14 8.48 -3.32
C ASP A 27 -4.03 9.26 -4.65
N LEU A 28 -4.37 8.61 -5.77
CA LEU A 28 -4.24 9.23 -7.09
C LEU A 28 -5.28 10.30 -7.39
N LYS A 29 -6.39 10.31 -6.63
CA LYS A 29 -7.50 11.24 -6.78
C LYS A 29 -7.33 12.47 -5.90
N THR A 30 -6.98 12.30 -4.62
CA THR A 30 -6.80 13.41 -3.67
C THR A 30 -5.37 13.92 -3.62
N GLY A 31 -4.40 13.11 -4.02
CA GLY A 31 -2.98 13.41 -3.90
C GLY A 31 -2.44 13.24 -2.47
N GLU A 32 -3.29 12.90 -1.50
CA GLU A 32 -2.92 12.68 -0.11
C GLU A 32 -1.89 11.54 0.00
N ARG A 33 -0.97 11.72 0.95
CA ARG A 33 0.12 10.78 1.21
C ARG A 33 0.07 10.33 2.65
N LEU A 34 0.21 9.02 2.83
CA LEU A 34 0.36 8.37 4.12
C LEU A 34 1.64 7.55 4.12
N GLU A 35 2.31 7.52 5.26
CA GLU A 35 3.55 6.81 5.48
C GLU A 35 3.34 5.76 6.58
N PHE A 36 3.91 4.58 6.38
CA PHE A 36 3.79 3.43 7.28
C PHE A 36 5.13 2.73 7.41
N GLU A 37 5.42 2.19 8.60
CA GLU A 37 6.67 1.46 8.86
C GLU A 37 6.52 -0.05 8.58
N SER A 38 5.28 -0.53 8.34
CA SER A 38 5.00 -1.95 8.08
C SER A 38 3.74 -2.17 7.23
N TRP A 39 3.67 -3.33 6.58
CA TRP A 39 2.50 -3.74 5.82
C TRP A 39 1.28 -4.00 6.71
N GLU A 40 1.51 -4.46 7.94
CA GLU A 40 0.49 -4.68 8.95
C GLU A 40 -0.20 -3.37 9.32
N GLU A 41 0.58 -2.30 9.49
CA GLU A 41 0.06 -0.97 9.82
C GLU A 41 -0.76 -0.40 8.67
N LEU A 42 -0.23 -0.45 7.44
CA LEU A 42 -0.94 -0.05 6.22
C LEU A 42 -2.27 -0.81 6.08
N ALA A 43 -2.23 -2.13 6.26
CA ALA A 43 -3.42 -2.98 6.15
C ALA A 43 -4.48 -2.63 7.17
N ARG A 44 -4.06 -2.35 8.42
CA ARG A 44 -4.96 -1.92 9.50
C ARG A 44 -5.56 -0.55 9.21
N CYS A 45 -4.77 0.42 8.74
CA CYS A 45 -5.20 1.78 8.46
C CYS A 45 -6.19 1.84 7.29
N LEU A 46 -5.91 1.11 6.21
CA LEU A 46 -6.74 1.11 5.01
C LEU A 46 -7.87 0.06 5.05
N HIS A 47 -8.05 -0.62 6.19
CA HIS A 47 -9.00 -1.73 6.35
C HIS A 47 -8.91 -2.77 5.21
N LEU A 48 -7.69 -3.02 4.72
CA LEU A 48 -7.46 -3.92 3.61
C LEU A 48 -7.43 -5.36 4.11
N LYS A 49 -8.20 -6.22 3.44
CA LYS A 49 -7.96 -7.67 3.48
C LYS A 49 -6.70 -7.95 2.65
N THR A 50 -5.57 -8.23 3.29
CA THR A 50 -4.25 -8.47 2.65
C THR A 50 -4.14 -9.78 1.86
N PHE A 51 -5.27 -10.37 1.46
CA PHE A 51 -5.35 -11.66 0.75
C PHE A 51 -4.69 -11.68 -0.65
N GLY A 52 -4.22 -10.52 -1.14
CA GLY A 52 -3.62 -10.39 -2.47
C GLY A 52 -2.24 -9.74 -2.50
N ILE A 53 -1.59 -9.49 -1.35
CA ILE A 53 -0.20 -9.00 -1.35
C ILE A 53 0.72 -10.21 -1.55
N PRO A 54 1.45 -10.29 -2.68
CA PRO A 54 2.42 -11.35 -2.91
C PRO A 54 3.41 -11.47 -1.74
N GLU A 55 3.66 -12.69 -1.26
CA GLU A 55 4.55 -12.97 -0.13
C GLU A 55 5.95 -12.35 -0.29
N ASN A 56 6.44 -12.28 -1.54
CA ASN A 56 7.73 -11.68 -1.87
C ASN A 56 7.76 -10.16 -1.63
N LEU A 57 6.62 -9.46 -1.62
CA LEU A 57 6.55 -8.04 -1.23
C LEU A 57 6.46 -7.84 0.28
N LYS A 58 6.08 -8.87 1.04
CA LYS A 58 6.05 -8.82 2.51
C LYS A 58 7.43 -9.09 3.13
N THR A 59 8.20 -9.98 2.49
CA THR A 59 9.45 -10.51 3.04
C THR A 59 10.72 -9.84 2.53
N GLN A 60 10.68 -9.19 1.35
CA GLN A 60 11.82 -8.39 0.84
C GLN A 60 11.90 -7.02 1.47
#